data_AF-A0A8S3SYI0-F1
#
_entry.id   AF-A0A8S3SYI0-F1
#
_cell.length_a   1.000
_cell.length_b   1.000
_cell.length_c   1.000
_cell.angle_alpha   90.00
_cell.angle_beta   90.00
_cell.angle_gamma   90.00
#
_symmetry.space_group_name_H-M   'P 1'
#
loop_
_entity.id
_entity.type
_entity.pdbx_description
1 polymer ?
#
loop_
_entity_poly.entity_id
_entity_poly.type
_entity_poly.pdbx_seq_one_letter_code
_entity_poly.pdbx_strand_id
1 'polypeptide(L)'
;MTGILGLDSKKKDGMSEPNKMSGSTVVEDPGIPLVDRRNGKYNKYVQDDSQNGSHADLSALGPPGKFDNISYRLSRRKLLIKRRRICVNIECTLALIGVIVMLVENELIFAHKITKADAVSIFLKSGISVSTLLLLMAVIGYHVIGIQLHMTDNSLEDWRLAVNFPATFLKILMELMICAIHPIPGNITTHVTDPKSEGHDVSIDAILSILMLMRFYLVGKFLVVHSRLLTNTATQSLGALNKVKINTVFIFKALMSTMPGTILIFIMLGILLSSSWAMRTCEIYYHPDPEHSTFFNCMWMIAITFLTVGYGDIYPNSYCGRFVAVSTGLMGVGTTALLVAVLAQKLEQSRAEKYVHNFVYRAQLDKERKHAASDVIKYVIQLWRMKKHSEVSDRKRIRLHGKLLQAISNMREAKNEKSSIGENAIGVIEISKSVNDVYDIVEKMEDTNKELKDQVNNMESKLSDMSTKMDALYTAMMRK
;
A
#
# COMPACT_ATOMS: atom_id res chain seq x y z
N MET A 1 -17.37 48.01 35.62
CA MET A 1 -18.65 48.74 35.80
C MET A 1 -19.75 47.88 35.18
N THR A 2 -20.76 47.52 36.00
CA THR A 2 -22.11 46.99 35.67
C THR A 2 -22.22 45.67 34.87
N GLY A 3 -22.94 44.61 35.24
CA GLY A 3 -23.86 44.25 36.34
C GLY A 3 -24.28 42.77 36.09
N ILE A 4 -24.26 41.85 37.07
CA ILE A 4 -25.34 41.39 37.97
C ILE A 4 -26.74 41.27 37.34
N LEU A 5 -27.24 40.03 37.26
CA LEU A 5 -28.61 39.50 37.51
C LEU A 5 -28.63 38.04 36.95
N GLY A 6 -29.06 36.95 37.60
CA GLY A 6 -29.89 36.78 38.79
C GLY A 6 -31.22 36.10 38.42
N LEU A 7 -31.32 34.78 38.70
CA LEU A 7 -32.54 33.96 38.95
C LEU A 7 -33.42 33.58 37.74
N ASP A 8 -33.76 32.29 37.55
CA ASP A 8 -34.93 31.69 38.21
C ASP A 8 -35.05 30.16 37.96
N SER A 9 -35.69 29.49 38.90
CA SER A 9 -35.93 28.05 39.06
C SER A 9 -37.33 27.66 38.60
N LYS A 10 -37.50 26.46 38.01
CA LYS A 10 -38.75 25.66 37.90
C LYS A 10 -38.42 24.40 37.10
N LYS A 11 -38.99 23.21 37.27
CA LYS A 11 -39.77 22.51 38.31
C LYS A 11 -39.88 21.07 37.76
N LYS A 12 -39.79 20.07 38.64
CA LYS A 12 -40.00 18.64 38.37
C LYS A 12 -41.42 18.36 37.88
N ASP A 13 -41.54 17.35 37.00
CA ASP A 13 -42.58 16.28 36.88
C ASP A 13 -41.96 15.26 35.88
N GLY A 14 -41.80 13.95 36.07
CA GLY A 14 -42.50 12.95 36.85
C GLY A 14 -43.37 12.08 35.92
N MET A 15 -42.90 10.91 35.46
CA MET A 15 -43.64 9.62 35.43
C MET A 15 -42.90 8.47 34.70
N SER A 16 -42.64 7.41 35.47
CA SER A 16 -42.46 5.97 35.21
C SER A 16 -42.19 5.38 33.80
N GLU A 17 -41.12 4.57 33.71
CA GLU A 17 -41.10 3.33 32.92
C GLU A 17 -40.67 2.13 33.81
N PRO A 18 -41.21 0.92 33.58
CA PRO A 18 -41.13 -0.19 34.53
C PRO A 18 -39.86 -1.06 34.39
N ASN A 19 -39.35 -1.45 35.56
CA ASN A 19 -38.38 -2.52 35.76
C ASN A 19 -38.90 -3.88 35.26
N LYS A 20 -38.11 -4.56 34.42
CA LYS A 20 -38.06 -6.02 34.35
C LYS A 20 -36.61 -6.48 34.18
N MET A 21 -36.02 -6.95 35.28
CA MET A 21 -34.92 -7.90 35.28
C MET A 21 -35.47 -9.30 34.92
N SER A 22 -34.89 -9.95 33.92
CA SER A 22 -34.58 -11.39 33.98
C SER A 22 -33.58 -11.74 32.86
N GLY A 23 -32.55 -12.49 33.22
CA GLY A 23 -31.33 -12.65 32.44
C GLY A 23 -31.41 -13.62 31.26
N SER A 24 -30.55 -13.38 30.28
CA SER A 24 -29.54 -14.35 29.81
C SER A 24 -28.53 -13.56 28.96
N THR A 25 -27.36 -13.28 29.53
CA THR A 25 -26.22 -12.79 28.75
C THR A 25 -25.61 -13.97 28.02
N VAL A 26 -26.14 -14.29 26.84
CA VAL A 26 -25.40 -15.08 25.84
C VAL A 26 -24.36 -14.15 25.26
N VAL A 27 -23.17 -14.18 25.85
CA VAL A 27 -21.96 -13.64 25.22
C VAL A 27 -21.65 -14.59 24.06
N GLU A 28 -22.02 -14.21 22.84
CA GLU A 28 -21.52 -14.86 21.63
C GLU A 28 -20.02 -14.62 21.53
N ASP A 29 -19.25 -15.62 21.94
CA ASP A 29 -17.81 -15.67 21.83
C ASP A 29 -17.45 -15.91 20.34
N PRO A 30 -16.74 -14.99 19.65
CA PRO A 30 -16.35 -15.23 18.27
C PRO A 30 -15.25 -16.29 18.25
N GLY A 31 -15.61 -17.50 17.83
CA GLY A 31 -14.76 -18.69 17.77
C GLY A 31 -13.35 -18.43 17.22
N ILE A 32 -12.42 -18.19 18.15
CA ILE A 32 -10.99 -18.34 17.95
C ILE A 32 -10.72 -19.84 18.13
N PRO A 33 -10.09 -20.55 17.19
CA PRO A 33 -9.67 -21.92 17.43
C PRO A 33 -8.52 -21.89 18.44
N LEU A 34 -8.87 -21.99 19.72
CA LEU A 34 -7.95 -22.35 20.78
C LEU A 34 -7.37 -23.72 20.40
N VAL A 35 -6.05 -23.76 20.21
CA VAL A 35 -5.31 -25.02 20.09
C VAL A 35 -5.46 -25.72 21.45
N ASP A 36 -6.43 -26.63 21.54
CA ASP A 36 -6.58 -27.49 22.70
C ASP A 36 -5.36 -28.41 22.77
N ARG A 37 -4.56 -28.20 23.81
CA ARG A 37 -3.26 -28.84 24.03
C ARG A 37 -3.40 -30.28 24.52
N ARG A 38 -4.62 -30.86 24.55
CA ARG A 38 -4.89 -32.18 25.14
C ARG A 38 -5.09 -33.35 24.17
N ASN A 39 -5.15 -33.14 22.85
CA ASN A 39 -5.23 -34.26 21.90
C ASN A 39 -3.98 -34.36 21.02
N GLY A 40 -2.93 -34.93 21.60
CA GLY A 40 -1.75 -35.38 20.88
C GLY A 40 -2.02 -36.67 20.09
N LYS A 41 -2.65 -36.56 18.91
CA LYS A 41 -2.58 -37.59 17.86
C LYS A 41 -2.52 -36.93 16.49
N TYR A 42 -1.30 -36.62 16.06
CA TYR A 42 -1.01 -36.37 14.64
C TYR A 42 -0.93 -37.71 13.93
N ASN A 43 -1.91 -38.06 13.10
CA ASN A 43 -1.78 -39.18 12.17
C ASN A 43 -0.80 -38.79 11.06
N LYS A 44 0.44 -39.26 11.23
CA LYS A 44 1.50 -39.23 10.25
C LYS A 44 1.18 -40.29 9.19
N TYR A 45 0.65 -39.89 8.04
CA TYR A 45 0.51 -40.79 6.89
C TYR A 45 1.87 -40.92 6.19
N VAL A 46 2.61 -41.97 6.55
CA VAL A 46 3.52 -42.70 5.66
C VAL A 46 3.17 -44.16 5.94
N GLN A 47 2.53 -44.83 4.99
CA GLN A 47 2.13 -46.22 5.10
C GLN A 47 3.25 -47.08 4.50
N ASP A 48 3.99 -47.76 5.38
CA ASP A 48 4.57 -49.07 5.11
C ASP A 48 3.51 -50.11 5.50
N ASP A 49 3.26 -51.07 4.63
CA ASP A 49 2.43 -52.24 4.92
C ASP A 49 3.17 -53.19 5.84
N SER A 50 2.64 -53.46 7.05
CA SER A 50 2.46 -54.82 7.61
C SER A 50 1.94 -54.85 9.06
N GLN A 51 0.89 -55.65 9.23
CA GLN A 51 0.49 -56.47 10.40
C GLN A 51 -0.06 -55.87 11.72
N ASN A 52 -1.28 -56.36 12.02
CA ASN A 52 -1.87 -56.81 13.29
C ASN A 52 -2.18 -55.85 14.45
N GLY A 53 -3.49 -55.69 14.69
CA GLY A 53 -4.12 -56.10 15.95
C GLY A 53 -4.43 -55.01 16.96
N SER A 54 -5.72 -54.65 17.10
CA SER A 54 -6.52 -54.75 18.33
C SER A 54 -7.73 -53.79 18.31
N HIS A 55 -8.89 -54.36 18.66
CA HIS A 55 -10.19 -53.70 18.71
C HIS A 55 -10.22 -52.59 19.76
N ALA A 56 -10.69 -51.40 19.36
CA ALA A 56 -11.31 -50.44 20.25
C ALA A 56 -12.58 -49.91 19.58
N ASP A 57 -13.72 -50.10 20.24
CA ASP A 57 -15.06 -49.75 19.77
C ASP A 57 -15.15 -48.29 19.34
N LEU A 58 -15.36 -48.08 18.04
CA LEU A 58 -15.61 -46.78 17.40
C LEU A 58 -17.02 -46.77 16.81
N SER A 59 -18.03 -47.09 17.63
CA SER A 59 -19.45 -47.07 17.22
C SER A 59 -20.22 -45.87 17.78
N ALA A 60 -19.56 -44.93 18.46
CA ALA A 60 -20.19 -43.75 19.07
C ALA A 60 -19.80 -42.39 18.48
N LEU A 61 -19.11 -42.34 17.33
CA LEU A 61 -18.89 -41.10 16.59
C LEU A 61 -19.50 -41.29 15.19
N GLY A 62 -20.54 -40.53 14.87
CA GLY A 62 -21.04 -40.43 13.50
C GLY A 62 -19.89 -40.10 12.53
N PRO A 63 -20.04 -40.42 11.23
CA PRO A 63 -18.97 -40.18 10.27
C PRO A 63 -18.53 -38.71 10.38
N PRO A 64 -17.25 -38.42 10.65
CA PRO A 64 -16.79 -37.05 10.80
C PRO A 64 -17.16 -36.31 9.52
N GLY A 65 -17.81 -35.15 9.69
CA GLY A 65 -18.18 -34.32 8.55
C GLY A 65 -16.94 -34.07 7.72
N LYS A 66 -17.09 -33.94 6.40
CA LYS A 66 -16.00 -33.72 5.42
C LYS A 66 -15.10 -32.49 5.76
N PHE A 67 -15.47 -31.72 6.78
CA PHE A 67 -14.89 -30.45 7.23
C PHE A 67 -14.30 -30.44 8.64
N ASP A 68 -14.41 -31.50 9.44
CA ASP A 68 -13.88 -31.51 10.82
C ASP A 68 -12.34 -31.53 10.88
N ASN A 69 -11.71 -31.91 9.77
CA ASN A 69 -10.25 -31.98 9.66
C ASN A 69 -9.65 -30.64 9.20
N ILE A 70 -9.20 -29.81 10.15
CA ILE A 70 -8.47 -28.55 9.91
C ILE A 70 -7.29 -28.76 8.93
N SER A 71 -6.58 -29.88 9.06
CA SER A 71 -5.46 -30.27 8.16
C SER A 71 -5.89 -30.48 6.71
N TYR A 72 -7.09 -31.02 6.48
CA TYR A 72 -7.65 -31.18 5.14
C TYR A 72 -8.00 -29.82 4.53
N ARG A 73 -8.60 -28.91 5.31
CA ARG A 73 -8.92 -27.54 4.87
C ARG A 73 -7.66 -26.74 4.49
N LEU A 74 -6.61 -26.82 5.30
CA LEU A 74 -5.32 -26.19 5.01
C LEU A 74 -4.68 -26.74 3.73
N SER A 75 -4.69 -28.06 3.54
CA SER A 75 -4.20 -28.72 2.33
C SER A 75 -4.99 -28.31 1.09
N ARG A 76 -6.33 -28.29 1.18
CA ARG A 76 -7.23 -27.85 0.12
C ARG A 76 -7.02 -26.38 -0.24
N ARG A 77 -6.88 -25.49 0.75
CA ARG A 77 -6.56 -24.07 0.56
C ARG A 77 -5.24 -23.87 -0.20
N LYS A 78 -4.18 -24.59 0.20
CA LYS A 78 -2.87 -24.54 -0.48
C LYS A 78 -2.97 -24.98 -1.94
N LEU A 79 -3.75 -26.03 -2.22
CA LEU A 79 -4.01 -26.49 -3.59
C LEU A 79 -4.79 -25.45 -4.42
N LEU A 80 -5.83 -24.83 -3.86
CA LEU A 80 -6.62 -23.81 -4.54
C LEU A 80 -5.79 -22.57 -4.87
N ILE A 81 -4.91 -22.11 -3.98
CA ILE A 81 -3.98 -21.00 -4.26
C ILE A 81 -3.04 -21.36 -5.41
N LYS A 82 -2.51 -22.59 -5.45
CA LYS A 82 -1.66 -23.07 -6.55
C LYS A 82 -2.43 -23.09 -7.88
N ARG A 83 -3.65 -23.63 -7.89
CA ARG A 83 -4.53 -23.64 -9.08
C ARG A 83 -4.87 -22.24 -9.56
N ARG A 84 -5.17 -21.32 -8.64
CA ARG A 84 -5.45 -19.91 -8.96
C ARG A 84 -4.27 -19.25 -9.68
N ARG A 85 -3.04 -19.55 -9.27
CA ARG A 85 -1.82 -19.04 -9.94
C ARG A 85 -1.68 -19.60 -11.36
N ILE A 86 -1.86 -20.91 -11.53
CA ILE A 86 -1.82 -21.54 -12.86
C ILE A 86 -2.87 -20.93 -13.78
N CYS A 87 -4.07 -20.68 -13.26
CA CYS A 87 -5.14 -20.03 -14.01
C CYS A 87 -4.74 -18.62 -14.48
N VAL A 88 -4.13 -17.81 -13.61
CA VAL A 88 -3.61 -16.48 -13.98
C VAL A 88 -2.46 -16.57 -14.99
N ASN A 89 -1.62 -17.61 -14.97
CA ASN A 89 -0.62 -17.83 -16.01
C ASN A 89 -1.28 -18.05 -17.37
N ILE A 90 -2.29 -18.93 -17.40
CA ILE A 90 -3.05 -19.23 -18.62
C ILE A 90 -3.74 -17.97 -19.14
N GLU A 91 -4.40 -17.19 -18.27
CA GLU A 91 -5.01 -15.91 -18.64
C GLU A 91 -3.99 -14.95 -19.28
N CYS A 92 -2.83 -14.75 -18.63
CA CYS A 92 -1.79 -13.86 -19.12
C CYS A 92 -1.23 -14.33 -20.47
N THR A 93 -0.90 -15.62 -20.58
CA THR A 93 -0.37 -16.21 -21.82
C THR A 93 -1.37 -16.11 -22.97
N LEU A 94 -2.64 -16.46 -22.76
CA LEU A 94 -3.68 -16.37 -23.79
C LEU A 94 -3.94 -14.92 -24.21
N ALA A 95 -3.95 -13.99 -23.25
CA ALA A 95 -4.11 -12.57 -23.55
C ALA A 95 -2.95 -12.02 -24.38
N LEU A 96 -1.70 -12.36 -24.03
CA LEU A 96 -0.51 -11.95 -24.77
C LEU A 96 -0.50 -12.54 -26.18
N ILE A 97 -0.83 -13.83 -26.34
CA ILE A 97 -0.94 -14.47 -27.65
C ILE A 97 -1.99 -13.73 -28.50
N GLY A 98 -3.17 -13.46 -27.94
CA GLY A 98 -4.23 -12.75 -28.65
C GLY A 98 -3.80 -11.35 -29.12
N VAL A 99 -3.15 -10.58 -28.23
CA VAL A 99 -2.64 -9.24 -28.57
C VAL A 99 -1.53 -9.31 -29.63
N ILE A 100 -0.59 -10.26 -29.51
CA ILE A 100 0.50 -10.42 -30.49
C ILE A 100 -0.06 -10.78 -31.87
N VAL A 101 -1.00 -11.74 -31.95
CA VAL A 101 -1.63 -12.13 -33.22
C VAL A 101 -2.38 -10.95 -33.84
N MET A 102 -3.09 -10.16 -33.02
CA MET A 102 -3.75 -8.93 -33.47
C MET A 102 -2.75 -7.87 -33.97
N LEU A 103 -1.58 -7.73 -33.31
CA LEU A 103 -0.56 -6.76 -33.71
C LEU A 103 0.04 -7.16 -35.07
N VAL A 104 0.35 -8.45 -35.23
CA VAL A 104 0.87 -9.02 -36.48
C VAL A 104 -0.13 -8.84 -37.61
N GLU A 105 -1.42 -9.13 -37.37
CA GLU A 105 -2.46 -8.93 -38.38
C GLU A 105 -2.52 -7.46 -38.83
N ASN A 106 -2.61 -6.52 -37.88
CA ASN A 106 -2.70 -5.10 -38.21
C ASN A 106 -1.44 -4.58 -38.92
N GLU A 107 -0.23 -5.00 -38.55
CA GLU A 107 0.99 -4.62 -39.27
C GLU A 107 1.05 -5.19 -40.69
N LEU A 108 0.53 -6.41 -40.91
CA LEU A 108 0.45 -7.00 -42.25
C LEU A 108 -0.54 -6.25 -43.15
N ILE A 109 -1.66 -5.78 -42.59
CA ILE A 109 -2.64 -4.93 -43.28
C ILE A 109 -2.03 -3.56 -43.59
N PHE A 110 -1.37 -2.92 -42.63
CA PHE A 110 -0.73 -1.61 -42.82
C PHE A 110 0.42 -1.65 -43.84
N ALA A 111 1.17 -2.75 -43.90
CA ALA A 111 2.22 -2.96 -44.88
C ALA A 111 1.68 -3.24 -46.31
N HIS A 112 0.36 -3.19 -46.53
CA HIS A 112 -0.30 -3.50 -47.81
C HIS A 112 0.04 -4.88 -48.38
N LYS A 113 0.51 -5.82 -47.54
CA LYS A 113 0.87 -7.18 -47.96
C LYS A 113 -0.33 -8.11 -48.01
N ILE A 114 -1.40 -7.78 -47.28
CA ILE A 114 -2.59 -8.61 -47.09
C ILE A 114 -3.83 -7.72 -47.16
N THR A 115 -4.86 -8.17 -47.89
CA THR A 115 -6.19 -7.54 -47.89
C THR A 115 -7.09 -8.18 -46.82
N LYS A 116 -8.09 -7.44 -46.32
CA LYS A 116 -9.00 -7.94 -45.26
C LYS A 116 -9.82 -9.16 -45.68
N ALA A 117 -9.91 -9.45 -46.98
CA ALA A 117 -10.62 -10.60 -47.53
C ALA A 117 -9.72 -11.83 -47.69
N ASP A 118 -8.41 -11.70 -47.52
CA ASP A 118 -7.47 -12.79 -47.71
C ASP A 118 -7.66 -13.88 -46.65
N ALA A 119 -7.48 -15.13 -47.06
CA ALA A 119 -7.57 -16.30 -46.18
C ALA A 119 -6.65 -16.20 -44.95
N VAL A 120 -5.52 -15.49 -45.08
CA VAL A 120 -4.57 -15.26 -43.97
C VAL A 120 -5.16 -14.34 -42.90
N SER A 121 -5.84 -13.25 -43.27
CA SER A 121 -6.50 -12.36 -42.28
C SER A 121 -7.65 -13.10 -41.58
N ILE A 122 -8.46 -13.86 -42.32
CA ILE A 122 -9.53 -14.67 -41.74
C ILE A 122 -8.97 -15.71 -40.75
N PHE A 123 -7.87 -16.38 -41.11
CA PHE A 123 -7.21 -17.35 -40.24
C PHE A 123 -6.68 -16.69 -38.96
N LEU A 124 -5.98 -15.55 -39.06
CA LEU A 124 -5.47 -14.81 -37.91
C LEU A 124 -6.60 -14.33 -36.99
N LYS A 125 -7.68 -13.75 -37.54
CA LYS A 125 -8.88 -13.35 -36.79
C LYS A 125 -9.56 -14.54 -36.11
N SER A 126 -9.65 -15.68 -36.79
CA SER A 126 -10.19 -16.91 -36.17
C SER A 126 -9.33 -17.38 -34.99
N GLY A 127 -8.00 -17.29 -35.12
CA GLY A 127 -7.06 -17.58 -34.03
C GLY A 127 -7.20 -16.62 -32.86
N ILE A 128 -7.46 -15.34 -33.13
CA ILE A 128 -7.80 -14.35 -32.10
C ILE A 128 -9.08 -14.79 -31.38
N SER A 129 -10.19 -15.03 -32.08
CA SER A 129 -11.45 -15.46 -31.46
C SER A 129 -11.36 -16.76 -30.67
N VAL A 130 -10.57 -17.74 -31.12
CA VAL A 130 -10.34 -18.97 -30.33
C VAL A 130 -9.56 -18.67 -29.05
N SER A 131 -8.51 -17.85 -29.13
CA SER A 131 -7.73 -17.46 -27.93
C SER A 131 -8.56 -16.63 -26.95
N THR A 132 -9.49 -15.79 -27.44
CA THR A 132 -10.39 -15.00 -26.59
C THR A 132 -11.42 -15.89 -25.89
N LEU A 133 -11.98 -16.89 -26.57
CA LEU A 133 -12.88 -17.86 -25.96
C LEU A 133 -12.20 -18.64 -24.84
N LEU A 134 -10.97 -19.13 -25.08
CA LEU A 134 -10.18 -19.81 -24.05
C LEU A 134 -9.83 -18.88 -22.88
N LEU A 135 -9.55 -17.60 -23.16
CA LEU A 135 -9.30 -16.59 -22.14
C LEU A 135 -10.55 -16.37 -21.27
N LEU A 136 -11.74 -16.26 -21.85
CA LEU A 136 -13.00 -16.10 -21.10
C LEU A 136 -13.25 -17.30 -20.19
N MET A 137 -13.01 -18.52 -20.68
CA MET A 137 -13.11 -19.74 -19.86
C MET A 137 -12.11 -19.73 -18.70
N ALA A 138 -10.89 -19.25 -18.93
CA ALA A 138 -9.89 -19.09 -17.88
C ALA A 138 -10.33 -18.04 -16.83
N VAL A 139 -10.86 -16.89 -17.26
CA VAL A 139 -11.38 -15.85 -16.35
C VAL A 139 -12.51 -16.37 -15.47
N ILE A 140 -13.45 -17.13 -16.04
CA ILE A 140 -14.50 -17.81 -15.25
C ILE A 140 -13.87 -18.78 -14.25
N GLY A 141 -12.92 -19.60 -14.70
CA GLY A 141 -12.18 -20.53 -13.84
C GLY A 141 -11.49 -19.84 -12.66
N TYR A 142 -10.87 -18.68 -12.89
CA TYR A 142 -10.22 -17.87 -11.85
C TYR A 142 -11.22 -17.41 -10.78
N HIS A 143 -12.39 -16.92 -11.18
CA HIS A 143 -13.43 -16.49 -10.25
C HIS A 143 -14.06 -17.65 -9.49
N VAL A 144 -14.30 -18.79 -10.16
CA VAL A 144 -14.77 -20.02 -9.49
C VAL A 144 -13.79 -20.48 -8.42
N ILE A 145 -12.49 -20.51 -8.71
CA ILE A 145 -11.45 -20.85 -7.72
C ILE A 145 -11.44 -19.81 -6.58
N GLY A 146 -11.66 -18.53 -6.88
CA GLY A 146 -11.79 -17.46 -5.89
C GLY A 146 -12.95 -17.68 -4.92
N ILE A 147 -14.13 -18.05 -5.44
CA ILE A 147 -15.32 -18.37 -4.62
C ILE A 147 -15.07 -19.63 -3.79
N GLN A 148 -14.45 -20.68 -4.37
CA GLN A 148 -14.07 -21.89 -3.64
C GLN A 148 -13.07 -21.62 -2.51
N LEU A 149 -12.14 -20.69 -2.71
CA LEU A 149 -11.21 -20.25 -1.68
C LEU A 149 -11.96 -19.55 -0.54
N HIS A 150 -12.89 -18.66 -0.86
CA HIS A 150 -13.72 -17.96 0.13
C HIS A 150 -14.60 -18.92 0.94
N MET A 151 -15.23 -19.91 0.28
CA MET A 151 -15.97 -20.98 0.95
C MET A 151 -15.08 -21.77 1.91
N THR A 152 -13.86 -22.12 1.47
CA THR A 152 -12.93 -22.92 2.29
C THR A 152 -12.45 -22.14 3.52
N ASP A 153 -12.25 -20.83 3.40
CA ASP A 153 -11.83 -19.96 4.50
C ASP A 153 -12.94 -19.80 5.55
N ASN A 154 -14.20 -19.65 5.13
CA ASN A 154 -15.36 -19.44 6.02
C ASN A 154 -16.15 -20.72 6.37
N SER A 155 -15.66 -21.91 5.98
CA SER A 155 -16.36 -23.19 6.19
C SER A 155 -17.78 -23.22 5.60
N LEU A 156 -18.01 -22.55 4.47
CA LEU A 156 -19.32 -22.53 3.81
C LEU A 156 -19.46 -23.74 2.88
N GLU A 157 -20.61 -24.41 2.94
CA GLU A 157 -20.95 -25.52 2.03
C GLU A 157 -21.57 -25.03 0.72
N ASP A 158 -22.37 -23.97 0.81
CA ASP A 158 -23.08 -23.37 -0.32
C ASP A 158 -22.33 -22.15 -0.89
N TRP A 159 -22.06 -22.21 -2.20
CA TRP A 159 -21.39 -21.11 -2.91
C TRP A 159 -22.21 -19.82 -2.96
N ARG A 160 -23.53 -19.92 -2.84
CA ARG A 160 -24.45 -18.77 -2.85
C ARG A 160 -24.21 -17.86 -1.64
N LEU A 161 -23.85 -18.43 -0.49
CA LEU A 161 -23.52 -17.66 0.72
C LEU A 161 -22.15 -16.99 0.61
N ALA A 162 -21.26 -17.51 -0.25
CA ALA A 162 -19.94 -16.96 -0.48
C ALA A 162 -19.91 -15.81 -1.51
N VAL A 163 -21.00 -15.58 -2.24
CA VAL A 163 -21.08 -14.58 -3.30
C VAL A 163 -21.88 -13.37 -2.83
N ASN A 164 -21.23 -12.21 -2.79
CA ASN A 164 -21.89 -10.95 -2.47
C ASN A 164 -22.57 -10.40 -3.72
N PHE A 165 -23.90 -10.48 -3.79
CA PHE A 165 -24.70 -9.79 -4.81
C PHE A 165 -24.96 -8.33 -4.37
N PRO A 166 -24.86 -7.33 -5.27
CA PRO A 166 -24.54 -7.40 -6.71
C PRO A 166 -23.04 -7.25 -7.06
N ALA A 167 -22.20 -6.87 -6.08
CA ALA A 167 -20.83 -6.43 -6.35
C ALA A 167 -19.92 -7.49 -7.00
N THR A 168 -20.01 -8.74 -6.55
CA THR A 168 -19.18 -9.84 -7.10
C THR A 168 -19.57 -10.14 -8.54
N PHE A 169 -20.87 -10.15 -8.83
CA PHE A 169 -21.40 -10.37 -10.17
C PHE A 169 -20.99 -9.25 -11.13
N LEU A 170 -21.15 -7.99 -10.72
CA LEU A 170 -20.77 -6.84 -11.53
C LEU A 170 -19.26 -6.84 -11.85
N LYS A 171 -18.43 -7.22 -10.88
CA LYS A 171 -16.98 -7.37 -11.09
C LYS A 171 -16.64 -8.43 -12.13
N ILE A 172 -17.26 -9.62 -12.04
CA ILE A 172 -17.05 -10.71 -13.00
C ILE A 172 -17.53 -10.28 -14.39
N LEU A 173 -18.71 -9.67 -14.47
CA LEU A 173 -19.28 -9.18 -15.73
C LEU A 173 -18.36 -8.14 -16.40
N MET A 174 -17.88 -7.16 -15.65
CA MET A 174 -16.94 -6.15 -16.18
C MET A 174 -15.64 -6.79 -16.69
N GLU A 175 -15.07 -7.75 -15.96
CA GLU A 175 -13.84 -8.44 -16.37
C GLU A 175 -14.08 -9.26 -17.66
N LEU A 176 -15.22 -9.95 -17.76
CA LEU A 176 -15.62 -10.68 -18.96
C LEU A 176 -15.87 -9.74 -20.14
N MET A 177 -16.53 -8.59 -19.95
CA MET A 177 -16.78 -7.62 -21.01
C MET A 177 -15.47 -7.09 -21.59
N ILE A 178 -14.51 -6.71 -20.74
CA ILE A 178 -13.19 -6.23 -21.19
C ILE A 178 -12.43 -7.33 -21.96
N CYS A 179 -12.50 -8.58 -21.48
CA CYS A 179 -11.84 -9.72 -22.14
C CYS A 179 -12.58 -10.24 -23.38
N ALA A 180 -13.87 -9.93 -23.55
CA ALA A 180 -14.66 -10.38 -24.69
C ALA A 180 -14.45 -9.52 -25.92
N ILE A 181 -14.03 -8.25 -25.78
CA ILE A 181 -13.79 -7.35 -26.91
C ILE A 181 -12.57 -7.82 -27.72
N HIS A 182 -12.78 -8.14 -29.00
CA HIS A 182 -11.76 -8.49 -29.98
C HIS A 182 -12.30 -8.31 -31.41
N PRO A 183 -11.43 -8.14 -32.42
CA PRO A 183 -11.85 -8.16 -33.81
C PRO A 183 -12.39 -9.54 -34.18
N ILE A 184 -13.67 -9.62 -34.55
CA ILE A 184 -14.35 -10.85 -34.95
C ILE A 184 -14.05 -11.11 -36.44
N PRO A 185 -13.90 -12.37 -36.88
CA PRO A 185 -13.78 -12.69 -38.30
C PRO A 185 -15.01 -12.19 -39.07
N GLY A 186 -14.81 -11.19 -39.90
CA GLY A 186 -15.84 -10.51 -40.70
C GLY A 186 -15.35 -9.13 -41.16
N ASN A 187 -16.02 -8.55 -42.15
CA ASN A 187 -15.77 -7.18 -42.60
C ASN A 187 -17.03 -6.34 -42.32
N ILE A 188 -17.11 -5.80 -41.11
CA ILE A 188 -18.21 -4.89 -40.71
C ILE A 188 -17.67 -3.48 -40.82
N THR A 189 -18.13 -2.74 -41.83
CA THR A 189 -17.80 -1.33 -42.04
C THR A 189 -18.88 -0.43 -41.46
N THR A 190 -18.47 0.70 -40.91
CA THR A 190 -19.35 1.76 -40.43
C THR A 190 -18.95 3.07 -41.10
N HIS A 191 -19.95 3.81 -41.59
CA HIS A 191 -19.74 5.16 -42.09
C HIS A 191 -19.42 6.08 -40.90
N VAL A 192 -18.19 6.59 -40.84
CA VAL A 192 -17.78 7.59 -39.86
C VAL A 192 -17.51 8.89 -40.59
N THR A 193 -18.15 9.96 -40.14
CA THR A 193 -17.88 11.32 -40.61
C THR A 193 -16.70 11.87 -39.85
N ASP A 194 -15.70 12.37 -40.55
CA ASP A 194 -14.51 12.98 -39.96
C ASP A 194 -14.81 14.42 -39.48
N PRO A 195 -14.01 15.03 -38.57
CA PRO A 195 -14.25 16.40 -38.12
C PRO A 195 -14.25 17.46 -39.23
N LYS A 196 -13.69 17.14 -40.40
CA LYS A 196 -13.71 17.96 -41.62
C LYS A 196 -14.95 17.73 -42.50
N SER A 197 -15.92 16.93 -42.05
CA SER A 197 -17.17 16.58 -42.75
C SER A 197 -17.02 15.70 -44.00
N GLU A 198 -15.93 14.95 -44.11
CA GLU A 198 -15.78 13.88 -45.12
C GLU A 198 -16.21 12.54 -44.52
N GLY A 199 -17.04 11.78 -45.25
CA GLY A 199 -17.53 10.47 -44.80
C GLY A 199 -16.65 9.36 -45.35
N HIS A 200 -16.07 8.53 -44.47
CA HIS A 200 -15.29 7.36 -44.85
C HIS A 200 -15.84 6.08 -44.22
N ASP A 201 -15.78 5.00 -44.98
CA ASP A 201 -16.20 3.66 -44.55
C ASP A 201 -15.05 3.00 -43.81
N VAL A 202 -15.10 3.06 -42.49
CA VAL A 202 -14.04 2.51 -41.64
C VAL A 202 -14.51 1.21 -41.00
N SER A 203 -13.64 0.20 -41.00
CA SER A 203 -13.92 -1.08 -40.32
C SER A 203 -13.92 -0.91 -38.81
N ILE A 204 -14.92 -1.47 -38.14
CA ILE A 204 -15.03 -1.49 -36.67
C ILE A 204 -13.81 -2.19 -36.02
N ASP A 205 -13.13 -3.04 -36.78
CA ASP A 205 -11.90 -3.75 -36.39
C ASP A 205 -10.83 -2.85 -35.76
N ALA A 206 -10.71 -1.60 -36.21
CA ALA A 206 -9.74 -0.66 -35.67
C ALA A 206 -10.02 -0.33 -34.18
N ILE A 207 -11.27 -0.01 -33.86
CA ILE A 207 -11.71 0.29 -32.50
C ILE A 207 -11.63 -0.97 -31.63
N LEU A 208 -12.07 -2.13 -32.15
CA LEU A 208 -12.01 -3.40 -31.42
C LEU A 208 -10.57 -3.82 -31.11
N SER A 209 -9.64 -3.57 -32.03
CA SER A 209 -8.21 -3.83 -31.84
C SER A 209 -7.60 -2.91 -30.78
N ILE A 210 -7.95 -1.63 -30.76
CA ILE A 210 -7.52 -0.70 -29.69
C ILE A 210 -8.08 -1.13 -28.34
N LEU A 211 -9.38 -1.47 -28.27
CA LEU A 211 -9.99 -1.94 -27.02
C LEU A 211 -9.41 -3.28 -26.55
N MET A 212 -8.91 -4.12 -27.46
CA MET A 212 -8.22 -5.35 -27.12
C MET A 212 -6.93 -5.11 -26.31
N LEU A 213 -6.26 -3.95 -26.48
CA LEU A 213 -5.09 -3.59 -25.67
C LEU A 213 -5.41 -3.39 -24.18
N MET A 214 -6.68 -3.13 -23.82
CA MET A 214 -7.07 -3.07 -22.40
C MET A 214 -6.67 -4.33 -21.64
N ARG A 215 -6.55 -5.48 -22.32
CA ARG A 215 -6.08 -6.76 -21.75
C ARG A 215 -4.69 -6.71 -21.11
N PHE A 216 -3.88 -5.66 -21.34
CA PHE A 216 -2.63 -5.47 -20.59
C PHE A 216 -2.83 -5.39 -19.06
N TYR A 217 -4.05 -5.10 -18.56
CA TYR A 217 -4.33 -5.21 -17.12
C TYR A 217 -4.07 -6.62 -16.56
N LEU A 218 -4.19 -7.67 -17.40
CA LEU A 218 -3.92 -9.06 -17.01
C LEU A 218 -2.44 -9.30 -16.73
N VAL A 219 -1.53 -8.55 -17.37
CA VAL A 219 -0.10 -8.57 -17.04
C VAL A 219 0.13 -7.99 -15.65
N GLY A 220 -0.55 -6.90 -15.30
CA GLY A 220 -0.55 -6.35 -13.94
C GLY A 220 -1.11 -7.33 -12.90
N LYS A 221 -2.23 -8.01 -13.23
CA LYS A 221 -2.81 -9.08 -12.40
C LYS A 221 -1.81 -10.23 -12.20
N PHE A 222 -1.14 -10.66 -13.26
CA PHE A 222 -0.09 -11.68 -13.22
C PHE A 222 1.04 -11.29 -12.27
N LEU A 223 1.57 -10.07 -12.40
CA LEU A 223 2.65 -9.56 -11.55
C LEU A 223 2.24 -9.54 -10.07
N VAL A 224 1.04 -9.04 -9.75
CA VAL A 224 0.54 -8.94 -8.39
C VAL A 224 0.30 -10.32 -7.76
N VAL A 225 -0.25 -11.27 -8.52
CA VAL A 225 -0.54 -12.63 -8.01
C VAL A 225 0.73 -13.47 -7.81
N HIS A 226 1.79 -13.20 -8.58
CA HIS A 226 3.09 -13.86 -8.43
C HIS A 226 3.98 -13.23 -7.35
N SER A 227 3.61 -12.06 -6.84
CA SER A 227 4.32 -11.44 -5.74
C SER A 227 4.38 -12.36 -4.53
N ARG A 228 5.59 -12.55 -3.99
CA ARG A 228 5.83 -13.37 -2.78
C ARG A 228 4.96 -12.91 -1.60
N LEU A 229 4.58 -11.64 -1.57
CA LEU A 229 3.73 -11.05 -0.53
C LEU A 229 2.34 -11.70 -0.44
N LEU A 230 1.75 -12.11 -1.57
CA LEU A 230 0.45 -12.80 -1.57
C LEU A 230 0.58 -14.27 -1.13
N THR A 231 1.72 -14.88 -1.44
CA THR A 231 1.89 -16.33 -1.43
C THR A 231 2.51 -16.85 -0.15
N ASN A 232 3.24 -16.00 0.58
CA ASN A 232 3.93 -16.36 1.80
C ASN A 232 2.93 -16.61 2.94
N THR A 233 2.93 -17.82 3.49
CA THR A 233 2.11 -18.21 4.64
C THR A 233 2.37 -17.32 5.86
N ALA A 234 3.62 -16.89 6.07
CA ALA A 234 3.98 -15.95 7.12
C ALA A 234 3.25 -14.60 6.97
N THR A 235 3.20 -14.04 5.75
CA THR A 235 2.50 -12.78 5.47
C THR A 235 0.98 -12.93 5.68
N GLN A 236 0.40 -14.05 5.28
CA GLN A 236 -1.02 -14.32 5.51
C GLN A 236 -1.35 -14.47 7.01
N SER A 237 -0.46 -15.10 7.78
CA SER A 237 -0.61 -15.26 9.22
C SER A 237 -0.49 -13.93 9.95
N LEU A 238 0.49 -13.10 9.56
CA LEU A 238 0.68 -11.76 10.10
C LEU A 238 -0.50 -10.84 9.76
N GLY A 239 -1.07 -10.96 8.56
CA GLY A 239 -2.30 -10.26 8.18
C GLY A 239 -3.49 -10.64 9.05
N ALA A 240 -3.67 -11.94 9.35
CA ALA A 240 -4.72 -12.41 10.24
C ALA A 240 -4.55 -11.89 11.67
N LEU A 241 -3.33 -11.94 12.22
CA LEU A 241 -3.02 -11.41 13.56
C LEU A 241 -3.31 -9.91 13.69
N ASN A 242 -3.03 -9.15 12.63
CA ASN A 242 -3.29 -7.71 12.60
C ASN A 242 -4.69 -7.35 12.07
N LYS A 243 -5.57 -8.34 11.82
CA LYS A 243 -6.90 -8.14 11.23
C LYS A 243 -6.90 -7.41 9.87
N VAL A 244 -5.81 -7.52 9.10
CA VAL A 244 -5.66 -6.93 7.77
C VAL A 244 -5.88 -8.00 6.69
N LYS A 245 -6.87 -7.77 5.82
CA LYS A 245 -7.11 -8.63 4.65
C LYS A 245 -6.06 -8.36 3.57
N ILE A 246 -5.22 -9.36 3.28
CA ILE A 246 -4.20 -9.30 2.22
C ILE A 246 -4.88 -9.38 0.84
N ASN A 247 -5.26 -8.23 0.31
CA ASN A 247 -5.91 -8.07 -1.00
C ASN A 247 -4.89 -7.71 -2.10
N THR A 248 -5.28 -7.86 -3.37
CA THR A 248 -4.47 -7.41 -4.52
C THR A 248 -4.15 -5.91 -4.48
N VAL A 249 -5.09 -5.08 -3.98
CA VAL A 249 -4.87 -3.64 -3.77
C VAL A 249 -3.82 -3.37 -2.70
N PHE A 250 -3.81 -4.14 -1.61
CA PHE A 250 -2.78 -4.03 -0.58
C PHE A 250 -1.40 -4.37 -1.16
N ILE A 251 -1.32 -5.42 -1.98
CA ILE A 251 -0.07 -5.84 -2.62
C ILE A 251 0.41 -4.79 -3.61
N PHE A 252 -0.49 -4.23 -4.42
CA PHE A 252 -0.12 -3.13 -5.31
C PHE A 252 0.45 -1.94 -4.54
N LYS A 253 -0.21 -1.52 -3.45
CA LYS A 253 0.30 -0.47 -2.56
C LYS A 253 1.67 -0.81 -1.95
N ALA A 254 1.86 -2.06 -1.50
CA ALA A 254 3.12 -2.52 -0.94
C ALA A 254 4.26 -2.58 -1.99
N LEU A 255 3.96 -3.02 -3.21
CA LEU A 255 4.90 -3.01 -4.32
C LEU A 255 5.30 -1.57 -4.68
N MET A 256 4.32 -0.66 -4.79
CA MET A 256 4.57 0.76 -5.02
C MET A 256 5.39 1.41 -3.90
N SER A 257 5.29 0.94 -2.66
CA SER A 257 6.11 1.45 -1.55
C SER A 257 7.54 0.89 -1.57
N THR A 258 7.71 -0.38 -1.91
CA THR A 258 9.03 -1.05 -1.88
C THR A 258 9.91 -0.67 -3.07
N MET A 259 9.37 -0.70 -4.29
CA MET A 259 10.10 -0.40 -5.54
C MET A 259 9.32 0.57 -6.43
N PRO A 260 9.05 1.81 -5.97
CA PRO A 260 8.20 2.75 -6.70
C PRO A 260 8.73 3.09 -8.09
N GLY A 261 10.02 3.42 -8.20
CA GLY A 261 10.63 3.90 -9.45
C GLY A 261 10.59 2.84 -10.56
N THR A 262 10.96 1.60 -10.25
CA THR A 262 10.96 0.50 -11.23
C THR A 262 9.55 0.23 -11.76
N ILE A 263 8.54 0.16 -10.89
CA ILE A 263 7.15 -0.09 -11.30
C ILE A 263 6.61 1.06 -12.13
N LEU A 264 6.90 2.31 -11.72
CA LEU A 264 6.47 3.49 -12.44
C LEU A 264 7.06 3.56 -13.86
N ILE A 265 8.34 3.19 -14.03
CA ILE A 265 8.98 3.09 -15.36
C ILE A 265 8.26 2.07 -16.24
N PHE A 266 7.95 0.88 -15.72
CA PHE A 266 7.21 -0.13 -16.48
C PHE A 266 5.80 0.33 -16.87
N ILE A 267 5.09 1.02 -15.97
CA ILE A 267 3.77 1.60 -16.26
C ILE A 267 3.89 2.68 -17.33
N MET A 268 4.84 3.61 -17.20
CA MET A 268 5.06 4.70 -18.16
C MET A 268 5.39 4.15 -19.55
N LEU A 269 6.33 3.21 -19.66
CA LEU A 269 6.68 2.58 -20.93
C LEU A 269 5.50 1.82 -21.54
N GLY A 270 4.72 1.10 -20.73
CA GLY A 270 3.53 0.39 -21.19
C GLY A 270 2.46 1.34 -21.76
N ILE A 271 2.19 2.45 -21.07
CA ILE A 271 1.23 3.46 -21.53
C ILE A 271 1.72 4.09 -22.83
N LEU A 272 2.97 4.53 -22.90
CA LEU A 272 3.53 5.14 -24.11
C LEU A 272 3.44 4.19 -25.31
N LEU A 273 3.93 2.96 -25.18
CA LEU A 273 3.92 1.99 -26.29
C LEU A 273 2.49 1.64 -26.74
N SER A 274 1.57 1.41 -25.79
CA SER A 274 0.18 1.07 -26.10
C SER A 274 -0.57 2.25 -26.74
N SER A 275 -0.39 3.48 -26.23
CA SER A 275 -0.98 4.68 -26.80
C SER A 275 -0.39 5.04 -28.16
N SER A 276 0.92 4.86 -28.38
CA SER A 276 1.55 5.09 -29.69
C SER A 276 0.98 4.16 -30.76
N TRP A 277 0.81 2.89 -30.42
CA TRP A 277 0.20 1.93 -31.34
C TRP A 277 -1.28 2.23 -31.58
N ALA A 278 -2.03 2.59 -30.53
CA ALA A 278 -3.45 2.96 -30.66
C ALA A 278 -3.63 4.21 -31.53
N MET A 279 -2.79 5.23 -31.35
CA MET A 279 -2.79 6.46 -32.15
C MET A 279 -2.52 6.16 -33.62
N ARG A 280 -1.47 5.38 -33.90
CA ARG A 280 -1.15 4.95 -35.27
C ARG A 280 -2.31 4.22 -35.93
N THR A 281 -2.96 3.32 -35.17
CA THR A 281 -4.12 2.58 -35.65
C THR A 281 -5.27 3.53 -36.00
N CYS A 282 -5.61 4.50 -35.14
CA CYS A 282 -6.63 5.49 -35.44
C CYS A 282 -6.29 6.30 -36.71
N GLU A 283 -5.08 6.86 -36.82
CA GLU A 283 -4.78 7.74 -37.95
C GLU A 283 -4.69 6.97 -39.29
N ILE A 284 -4.10 5.76 -39.32
CA ILE A 284 -4.05 4.98 -40.57
C ILE A 284 -5.44 4.54 -41.05
N TYR A 285 -6.34 4.15 -40.15
CA TYR A 285 -7.68 3.66 -40.54
C TYR A 285 -8.66 4.78 -40.92
N TYR A 286 -8.53 5.98 -40.33
CA TYR A 286 -9.48 7.08 -40.51
C TYR A 286 -8.97 8.19 -41.44
N HIS A 287 -7.65 8.42 -41.49
CA HIS A 287 -7.04 9.46 -42.33
C HIS A 287 -5.63 9.01 -42.79
N PRO A 288 -5.53 8.14 -43.83
CA PRO A 288 -4.27 7.55 -44.27
C PRO A 288 -3.35 8.60 -44.91
N ASP A 289 -2.58 9.28 -44.07
CA ASP A 289 -1.53 10.20 -44.49
C ASP A 289 -0.16 9.53 -44.31
N PRO A 290 0.56 9.18 -45.39
CA PRO A 290 1.80 8.42 -45.32
C PRO A 290 2.93 9.19 -44.62
N GLU A 291 2.93 10.53 -44.62
CA GLU A 291 4.00 11.32 -44.00
C GLU A 291 3.80 11.43 -42.48
N HIS A 292 2.56 11.61 -42.03
CA HIS A 292 2.26 11.85 -40.61
C HIS A 292 1.91 10.58 -39.81
N SER A 293 1.53 9.48 -40.46
CA SER A 293 1.07 8.23 -39.79
C SER A 293 2.17 7.19 -39.51
N THR A 294 3.44 7.56 -39.64
CA THR A 294 4.57 6.68 -39.32
C THR A 294 4.64 6.38 -37.82
N PHE A 295 5.03 5.16 -37.43
CA PHE A 295 5.11 4.74 -36.02
C PHE A 295 5.93 5.70 -35.14
N PHE A 296 7.09 6.17 -35.64
CA PHE A 296 7.92 7.12 -34.92
C PHE A 296 7.25 8.49 -34.72
N ASN A 297 6.46 8.95 -35.69
CA ASN A 297 5.71 10.21 -35.59
C ASN A 297 4.57 10.10 -34.59
N CYS A 298 3.84 8.97 -34.57
CA CYS A 298 2.83 8.69 -33.54
C CYS A 298 3.47 8.54 -32.15
N MET A 299 4.66 7.93 -32.05
CA MET A 299 5.41 7.82 -30.80
C MET A 299 5.86 9.19 -30.28
N TRP A 300 6.36 10.05 -31.16
CA TRP A 300 6.69 11.44 -30.86
C TRP A 300 5.47 12.21 -30.35
N MET A 301 4.36 12.18 -31.09
CA MET A 301 3.10 12.85 -30.72
C MET A 301 2.60 12.38 -29.33
N ILE A 302 2.62 11.08 -29.08
CA ILE A 302 2.17 10.52 -27.80
C ILE A 302 3.12 10.92 -26.66
N ALA A 303 4.44 10.93 -26.89
CA ALA A 303 5.40 11.36 -25.88
C ALA A 303 5.20 12.83 -25.48
N ILE A 304 5.07 13.75 -26.45
CA ILE A 304 4.84 15.18 -26.15
C ILE A 304 3.47 15.43 -25.51
N THR A 305 2.46 14.62 -25.86
CA THR A 305 1.11 14.70 -25.27
C THR A 305 1.11 14.17 -23.83
N PHE A 306 1.78 13.05 -23.59
CA PHE A 306 1.93 12.44 -22.27
C PHE A 306 2.67 13.35 -21.30
N LEU A 307 3.71 14.05 -21.79
CA LEU A 307 4.46 15.05 -21.03
C LEU A 307 3.75 16.41 -20.95
N THR A 308 2.56 16.55 -21.53
CA THR A 308 1.77 17.79 -21.55
C THR A 308 2.49 18.99 -22.19
N VAL A 309 3.40 18.74 -23.15
CA VAL A 309 4.13 19.78 -23.89
C VAL A 309 3.30 20.29 -25.07
N GLY A 310 2.89 19.38 -25.97
CA GLY A 310 2.01 19.69 -27.11
C GLY A 310 2.53 20.75 -28.07
N TYR A 311 3.63 20.49 -28.79
CA TYR A 311 4.18 21.43 -29.78
C TYR A 311 3.20 21.79 -30.93
N GLY A 312 2.30 20.88 -31.30
CA GLY A 312 1.30 21.10 -32.35
C GLY A 312 1.83 20.94 -33.77
N ASP A 313 3.03 20.39 -33.93
CA ASP A 313 3.65 20.00 -35.20
C ASP A 313 2.93 18.83 -35.87
N ILE A 314 2.45 17.87 -35.06
CA ILE A 314 1.59 16.77 -35.51
C ILE A 314 0.40 16.69 -34.55
N TYR A 315 -0.81 16.55 -35.09
CA TYR A 315 -2.05 16.47 -34.31
C TYR A 315 -3.00 15.40 -34.88
N PRO A 316 -3.85 14.77 -34.03
CA PRO A 316 -4.81 13.77 -34.51
C PRO A 316 -5.93 14.42 -35.31
N ASN A 317 -6.14 13.93 -36.53
CA ASN A 317 -7.23 14.39 -37.38
C ASN A 317 -8.52 13.62 -37.10
N SER A 318 -8.41 12.36 -36.68
CA SER A 318 -9.56 11.47 -36.43
C SER A 318 -10.19 11.66 -35.03
N TYR A 319 -11.50 11.41 -34.91
CA TYR A 319 -12.18 11.38 -33.60
C TYR A 319 -11.59 10.31 -32.65
N CYS A 320 -11.22 9.15 -33.20
CA CYS A 320 -10.52 8.07 -32.50
C CYS A 320 -9.19 8.57 -31.93
N GLY A 321 -8.34 9.19 -32.76
CA GLY A 321 -7.04 9.73 -32.36
C GLY A 321 -7.16 10.82 -31.31
N ARG A 322 -8.16 11.71 -31.43
CA ARG A 322 -8.46 12.73 -30.40
C ARG A 322 -8.80 12.12 -29.05
N PHE A 323 -9.59 11.04 -29.01
CA PHE A 323 -9.88 10.32 -27.78
C PHE A 323 -8.61 9.67 -27.18
N VAL A 324 -7.77 9.07 -28.02
CA VAL A 324 -6.47 8.51 -27.58
C VAL A 324 -5.55 9.60 -27.04
N ALA A 325 -5.49 10.78 -27.66
CA ALA A 325 -4.70 11.91 -27.16
C ALA A 325 -5.19 12.41 -25.79
N VAL A 326 -6.49 12.60 -25.62
CA VAL A 326 -7.08 13.07 -24.35
C VAL A 326 -6.86 12.04 -23.23
N SER A 327 -7.11 10.76 -23.50
CA SER A 327 -6.87 9.69 -22.52
C SER A 327 -5.38 9.56 -22.15
N THR A 328 -4.48 9.68 -23.13
CA THR A 328 -3.04 9.68 -22.90
C THR A 328 -2.60 10.88 -22.05
N GLY A 329 -3.12 12.08 -22.32
CA GLY A 329 -2.83 13.27 -21.51
C GLY A 329 -3.29 13.10 -20.06
N LEU A 330 -4.49 12.56 -19.83
CA LEU A 330 -4.99 12.27 -18.49
C LEU A 330 -4.12 11.23 -17.76
N MET A 331 -3.72 10.17 -18.44
CA MET A 331 -2.82 9.15 -17.89
C MET A 331 -1.43 9.75 -17.60
N GLY A 332 -0.92 10.62 -18.46
CA GLY A 332 0.32 11.37 -18.28
C GLY A 332 0.31 12.19 -16.99
N VAL A 333 -0.69 13.04 -16.80
CA VAL A 333 -0.88 13.82 -15.56
C VAL A 333 -0.98 12.92 -14.32
N GLY A 334 -1.67 11.78 -14.41
CA GLY A 334 -1.73 10.81 -13.31
C GLY A 334 -0.36 10.22 -12.95
N THR A 335 0.43 9.86 -13.96
CA THR A 335 1.78 9.30 -13.75
C THR A 335 2.80 10.33 -13.27
N THR A 336 2.72 11.59 -13.72
CA THR A 336 3.60 12.67 -13.24
C THR A 336 3.30 13.01 -11.78
N ALA A 337 2.02 13.02 -11.38
CA ALA A 337 1.65 13.18 -9.97
C ALA A 337 2.21 12.06 -9.08
N LEU A 338 2.13 10.80 -9.54
CA LEU A 338 2.74 9.67 -8.84
C LEU A 338 4.27 9.78 -8.79
N LEU A 339 4.91 10.22 -9.87
CA LEU A 339 6.36 10.45 -9.92
C LEU A 339 6.78 11.47 -8.86
N VAL A 340 6.10 12.61 -8.77
CA VAL A 340 6.38 13.66 -7.78
C VAL A 340 6.22 13.11 -6.36
N ALA A 341 5.16 12.35 -6.08
CA ALA A 341 4.96 11.74 -4.76
C ALA A 341 6.09 10.76 -4.38
N VAL A 342 6.53 9.95 -5.34
CA VAL A 342 7.65 9.01 -5.16
C VAL A 342 8.97 9.75 -4.95
N LEU A 343 9.25 10.79 -5.75
CA LEU A 343 10.45 11.60 -5.61
C LEU A 343 10.48 12.30 -4.26
N ALA A 344 9.36 12.86 -3.80
CA ALA A 344 9.26 13.48 -2.48
C ALA A 344 9.59 12.49 -1.36
N GLN A 345 9.06 11.27 -1.40
CA GLN A 345 9.34 10.23 -0.41
C GLN A 345 10.81 9.75 -0.46
N LYS A 346 11.43 9.73 -1.64
CA LYS A 346 12.84 9.32 -1.80
C LYS A 346 13.83 10.43 -1.43
N LEU A 347 13.42 11.69 -1.55
CA LEU A 347 14.18 12.85 -1.10
C LEU A 347 14.01 13.11 0.41
N GLU A 348 13.00 12.52 1.04
CA GLU A 348 12.85 12.55 2.49
C GLU A 348 14.04 11.82 3.14
N GLN A 349 14.88 12.60 3.84
CA GLN A 349 16.06 12.07 4.52
C GLN A 349 15.67 11.03 5.56
N SER A 350 16.47 9.97 5.65
CA SER A 350 16.28 8.98 6.71
C SER A 350 16.48 9.62 8.08
N ARG A 351 15.87 9.03 9.13
CA ARG A 351 16.02 9.54 10.50
C ARG A 351 17.49 9.65 10.92
N ALA A 352 18.32 8.71 10.51
CA ALA A 352 19.75 8.71 10.80
C ALA A 352 20.49 9.82 10.04
N GLU A 353 20.20 10.03 8.75
CA GLU A 353 20.76 11.14 7.98
C GLU A 353 20.38 12.49 8.57
N LYS A 354 19.11 12.67 8.92
CA LYS A 354 18.62 13.91 9.54
C LYS A 354 19.32 14.18 10.88
N TYR A 355 19.56 13.14 11.68
CA TYR A 355 20.32 13.25 12.92
C TYR A 355 21.76 13.71 12.66
N VAL A 356 22.47 13.05 11.74
CA VAL A 356 23.86 13.40 11.39
C VAL A 356 23.92 14.82 10.82
N HIS A 357 23.01 15.19 9.92
CA HIS A 357 22.90 16.53 9.37
C HIS A 357 22.72 17.58 10.46
N ASN A 358 21.77 17.37 11.38
CA ASN A 358 21.54 18.29 12.49
C ASN A 358 22.74 18.39 13.43
N PHE A 359 23.44 17.28 13.69
CA PHE A 359 24.64 17.28 14.52
C PHE A 359 25.77 18.11 13.88
N VAL A 360 26.07 17.85 12.60
CA VAL A 360 27.10 18.59 11.85
C VAL A 360 26.75 20.07 11.75
N TYR A 361 25.48 20.38 11.45
CA TYR A 361 25.00 21.75 11.33
C TYR A 361 25.13 22.53 12.65
N ARG A 362 24.77 21.90 13.79
CA ARG A 362 24.99 22.48 15.13
C ARG A 362 26.46 22.75 15.43
N ALA A 363 27.35 21.84 15.03
CA ALA A 363 28.79 22.02 15.23
C ALA A 363 29.35 23.18 14.39
N GLN A 364 28.83 23.39 13.18
CA GLN A 364 29.19 24.53 12.33
C GLN A 364 28.72 25.86 12.93
N LEU A 365 27.47 25.95 13.38
CA LEU A 365 26.93 27.14 14.04
C LEU A 365 27.71 27.50 15.31
N ASP A 366 28.19 26.50 16.06
CA ASP A 366 29.07 26.75 17.20
C ASP A 366 30.43 27.35 16.82
N LYS A 367 31.00 26.91 15.69
CA LYS A 367 32.24 27.50 15.16
C LYS A 367 31.99 28.93 14.69
N GLU A 368 30.92 29.16 13.93
CA GLU A 368 30.54 30.49 13.46
C GLU A 368 30.31 31.46 14.62
N ARG A 369 29.56 31.02 15.65
CA ARG A 369 29.35 31.81 16.87
C ARG A 369 30.67 32.15 17.56
N LYS A 370 31.62 31.21 17.63
CA LYS A 370 32.95 31.45 18.22
C LYS A 370 33.77 32.43 17.39
N HIS A 371 33.75 32.32 16.05
CA HIS A 371 34.42 33.26 15.16
C HIS A 371 33.81 34.67 15.25
N ALA A 372 32.48 34.78 15.21
CA ALA A 372 31.77 36.05 15.38
C ALA A 372 32.06 36.67 16.75
N ALA A 373 32.08 35.87 17.83
CA ALA A 373 32.45 36.35 19.17
C ALA A 373 33.90 36.87 19.22
N SER A 374 34.85 36.19 18.56
CA SER A 374 36.23 36.67 18.42
C SER A 374 36.29 38.01 17.67
N ASP A 375 35.50 38.18 16.62
CA ASP A 375 35.41 39.45 15.88
C ASP A 375 34.78 40.58 16.70
N VAL A 376 33.73 40.27 17.48
CA VAL A 376 33.13 41.24 18.43
C VAL A 376 34.20 41.74 19.41
N ILE A 377 34.95 40.82 20.04
CA ILE A 377 36.02 41.18 20.98
C ILE A 377 37.09 42.02 20.28
N LYS A 378 37.53 41.60 19.08
CA LYS A 378 38.53 42.32 18.27
C LYS A 378 38.11 43.75 17.96
N TYR A 379 36.88 43.97 17.48
CA TYR A 379 36.41 45.31 17.14
C TYR A 379 36.16 46.18 18.38
N VAL A 380 35.68 45.60 19.49
CA VAL A 380 35.53 46.31 20.78
C VAL A 380 36.89 46.80 21.29
N ILE A 381 37.92 45.94 21.28
CA ILE A 381 39.27 46.31 21.73
C ILE A 381 39.87 47.39 20.82
N GLN A 382 39.70 47.28 19.49
CA GLN A 382 40.19 48.29 18.56
C GLN A 382 39.49 49.65 18.77
N LEU A 383 38.17 49.66 18.99
CA LEU A 383 37.42 50.88 19.33
C LEU A 383 37.88 51.49 20.66
N TRP A 384 38.11 50.66 21.68
CA TRP A 384 38.61 51.10 22.98
C TRP A 384 40.02 51.68 22.90
N ARG A 385 40.93 51.03 22.17
CA ARG A 385 42.30 51.49 21.96
C ARG A 385 42.34 52.83 21.21
N MET A 386 41.51 53.00 20.17
CA MET A 386 41.36 54.28 19.47
C MET A 386 40.89 55.39 20.39
N LYS A 387 39.91 55.11 21.28
CA LYS A 387 39.43 56.07 22.28
C LYS A 387 40.53 56.45 23.28
N LYS A 388 41.36 55.49 23.70
CA LYS A 388 42.44 55.71 24.67
C LYS A 388 43.60 56.55 24.09
N HIS A 389 43.95 56.35 22.83
CA HIS A 389 45.04 57.07 22.17
C HIS A 389 44.59 58.39 21.49
N SER A 390 43.35 58.85 21.71
CA SER A 390 42.79 60.06 21.09
C SER A 390 42.99 60.13 19.57
N GLU A 391 42.83 59.00 18.85
CA GLU A 391 42.90 59.00 17.38
C GLU A 391 41.67 59.74 16.80
N VAL A 392 41.90 60.81 16.02
CA VAL A 392 40.86 61.73 15.47
C VAL A 392 40.22 61.20 14.16
N SER A 393 40.39 59.92 13.81
CA SER A 393 39.88 59.39 12.53
C SER A 393 38.42 58.91 12.62
N ASP A 394 37.47 59.84 12.45
CA ASP A 394 36.03 59.55 12.52
C ASP A 394 35.55 58.53 11.47
N ARG A 395 36.07 58.60 10.22
CA ARG A 395 35.71 57.64 9.16
C ARG A 395 36.07 56.20 9.54
N LYS A 396 37.25 56.01 10.15
CA LYS A 396 37.74 54.69 10.60
C LYS A 396 36.88 54.16 11.74
N ARG A 397 36.49 55.04 12.68
CA ARG A 397 35.60 54.71 13.80
C ARG A 397 34.22 54.25 13.35
N ILE A 398 33.58 54.97 12.43
CA ILE A 398 32.26 54.61 11.89
C ILE A 398 32.33 53.23 11.20
N ARG A 399 33.37 53.00 10.39
CA ARG A 399 33.57 51.70 9.72
C ARG A 399 33.78 50.56 10.70
N LEU A 400 34.54 50.78 11.78
CA LEU A 400 34.78 49.79 12.82
C LEU A 400 33.50 49.47 13.61
N HIS A 401 32.70 50.50 13.92
CA HIS A 401 31.42 50.35 14.60
C HIS A 401 30.42 49.57 13.73
N GLY A 402 30.38 49.82 12.42
CA GLY A 402 29.59 49.02 11.49
C GLY A 402 29.99 47.54 11.48
N LYS A 403 31.31 47.25 11.47
CA LYS A 403 31.82 45.88 11.56
C LYS A 403 31.49 45.20 12.90
N LEU A 404 31.53 45.95 14.01
CA LEU A 404 31.13 45.46 15.32
C LEU A 404 29.64 45.07 15.34
N LEU A 405 28.76 45.93 14.83
CA LEU A 405 27.33 45.65 14.76
C LEU A 405 27.05 44.40 13.90
N GLN A 406 27.75 44.24 12.78
CA GLN A 406 27.66 43.04 11.95
C GLN A 406 28.09 41.79 12.73
N ALA A 407 29.22 41.83 13.44
CA ALA A 407 29.70 40.69 14.22
C ALA A 407 28.73 40.32 15.36
N ILE A 408 28.11 41.30 16.02
CA ILE A 408 27.07 41.07 17.04
C ILE A 408 25.82 40.43 16.42
N SER A 409 25.41 40.91 15.23
CA SER A 409 24.27 40.34 14.50
C SER A 409 24.51 38.87 14.15
N ASN A 410 25.63 38.57 13.49
CA ASN A 410 26.00 37.21 13.10
C ASN A 410 26.08 36.27 14.32
N MET A 411 26.63 36.74 15.44
CA MET A 411 26.70 35.95 16.67
C MET A 411 25.31 35.63 17.25
N ARG A 412 24.37 36.59 17.19
CA ARG A 412 22.99 36.40 17.66
C ARG A 412 22.22 35.48 16.72
N GLU A 413 22.39 35.64 15.42
CA GLU A 413 21.77 34.81 14.38
C GLU A 413 22.20 33.35 14.54
N ALA A 414 23.50 33.07 14.62
CA ALA A 414 24.02 31.72 14.84
C ALA A 414 23.52 31.09 16.16
N LYS A 415 23.32 31.90 17.22
CA LYS A 415 22.73 31.42 18.48
C LYS A 415 21.25 31.06 18.31
N ASN A 416 20.47 31.93 17.68
CA ASN A 416 19.03 31.74 17.51
C ASN A 416 18.76 30.54 16.61
N GLU A 417 19.51 30.40 15.52
CA GLU A 417 19.41 29.28 14.61
C GLU A 417 19.82 27.95 15.26
N LYS A 418 20.85 27.95 16.11
CA LYS A 418 21.19 26.76 16.90
C LYS A 418 20.03 26.32 17.81
N SER A 419 19.33 27.29 18.41
CA SER A 419 18.20 27.03 19.30
C SER A 419 17.02 26.41 18.55
N SER A 420 16.70 26.88 17.34
CA SER A 420 15.57 26.37 16.55
C SER A 420 15.78 24.92 16.08
N ILE A 421 17.02 24.52 15.78
CA ILE A 421 17.37 23.11 15.49
C ILE A 421 17.23 22.25 16.76
N GLY A 422 17.44 22.85 17.93
CA GLY A 422 17.15 22.30 19.25
C GLY A 422 15.83 21.55 19.25
N GLU A 423 14.76 22.29 19.06
CA GLU A 423 13.38 21.85 19.18
C GLU A 423 13.00 20.75 18.16
N ASN A 424 13.53 20.82 16.93
CA ASN A 424 13.17 19.89 15.84
C ASN A 424 13.91 18.55 15.85
N ALA A 425 15.08 18.45 16.51
CA ALA A 425 15.88 17.23 16.54
C ALA A 425 15.73 16.42 17.84
N ILE A 426 15.21 17.06 18.90
CA ILE A 426 15.17 16.49 20.25
C ILE A 426 14.09 15.42 20.37
N GLY A 427 12.95 15.55 19.66
CA GLY A 427 11.77 14.71 19.89
C GLY A 427 12.07 13.23 20.10
N VAL A 428 12.85 12.57 19.23
CA VAL A 428 13.04 11.11 19.33
C VAL A 428 14.21 10.67 20.21
N ILE A 429 15.21 11.52 20.42
CA ILE A 429 16.26 11.25 21.44
C ILE A 429 15.65 11.43 22.82
N GLU A 430 14.75 12.39 22.97
CA GLU A 430 13.98 12.62 24.19
C GLU A 430 13.03 11.47 24.47
N ILE A 431 12.39 10.86 23.45
CA ILE A 431 11.65 9.60 23.65
C ILE A 431 12.59 8.48 24.11
N SER A 432 13.74 8.29 23.45
CA SER A 432 14.67 7.22 23.85
C SER A 432 15.21 7.43 25.27
N LYS A 433 15.48 8.68 25.63
CA LYS A 433 15.95 9.07 26.95
C LYS A 433 14.83 8.91 27.98
N SER A 434 13.60 9.32 27.67
CA SER A 434 12.47 9.14 28.57
C SER A 434 12.14 7.67 28.80
N VAL A 435 12.28 6.81 27.78
CA VAL A 435 12.15 5.35 27.95
C VAL A 435 13.24 4.81 28.87
N ASN A 436 14.49 5.26 28.74
CA ASN A 436 15.56 4.86 29.66
C ASN A 436 15.33 5.40 31.07
N ASP A 437 14.92 6.66 31.22
CA ASP A 437 14.60 7.27 32.51
C ASP A 437 13.44 6.50 33.19
N VAL A 438 12.44 6.05 32.42
CA VAL A 438 11.37 5.18 32.91
C VAL A 438 11.92 3.82 33.34
N TYR A 439 12.86 3.25 32.61
CA TYR A 439 13.51 1.99 32.98
C TYR A 439 14.24 2.10 34.32
N ASP A 440 15.02 3.18 34.51
CA ASP A 440 15.73 3.46 35.76
C ASP A 440 14.76 3.69 36.94
N ILE A 441 13.61 4.32 36.69
CA ILE A 441 12.56 4.51 37.71
C ILE A 441 11.93 3.16 38.07
N VAL A 442 11.65 2.30 37.09
CA VAL A 442 11.08 0.96 37.33
C VAL A 442 12.07 0.10 38.12
N GLU A 443 13.36 0.15 37.81
CA GLU A 443 14.40 -0.57 38.56
C GLU A 443 14.44 -0.12 40.03
N LYS A 444 14.43 1.20 40.28
CA LYS A 444 14.35 1.73 41.67
C LYS A 444 13.05 1.34 42.37
N MET A 445 11.94 1.28 41.64
CA MET A 445 10.65 0.86 42.18
C MET A 445 10.66 -0.63 42.54
N GLU A 446 11.38 -1.46 41.80
CA GLU A 446 11.57 -2.87 42.10
C GLU A 446 12.43 -3.06 43.37
N ASP A 447 13.52 -2.30 43.50
CA ASP A 447 14.37 -2.32 44.70
C ASP A 447 13.59 -1.89 45.96
N THR A 448 12.84 -0.79 45.87
CA THR A 448 12.00 -0.33 47.00
C THR A 448 10.89 -1.32 47.35
N ASN A 449 10.28 -2.00 46.36
CA ASN A 449 9.33 -3.08 46.61
C ASN A 449 9.97 -4.27 47.31
N LYS A 450 11.21 -4.62 46.95
CA LYS A 450 11.96 -5.70 47.60
C LYS A 450 12.25 -5.35 49.06
N GLU A 451 12.68 -4.13 49.32
CA GLU A 451 12.96 -3.63 50.67
C GLU A 451 11.69 -3.59 51.53
N LEU A 452 10.56 -3.13 50.97
CA LEU A 452 9.26 -3.19 51.64
C LEU A 452 8.83 -4.62 51.95
N LYS A 453 9.06 -5.57 51.03
CA LYS A 453 8.75 -6.98 51.23
C LYS A 453 9.57 -7.57 52.38
N ASP A 454 10.85 -7.24 52.47
CA ASP A 454 11.71 -7.68 53.56
C ASP A 454 11.26 -7.08 54.91
N GLN A 455 10.82 -5.82 54.93
CA GLN A 455 10.22 -5.22 56.13
C GLN A 455 8.92 -5.91 56.55
N VAL A 456 8.04 -6.24 55.60
CA VAL A 456 6.80 -6.97 55.87
C VAL A 456 7.09 -8.37 56.42
N ASN A 457 8.01 -9.11 55.81
CA ASN A 457 8.42 -10.43 56.31
C ASN A 457 8.97 -10.35 57.74
N ASN A 458 9.74 -9.31 58.05
CA ASN A 458 10.26 -9.07 59.40
C ASN A 458 9.14 -8.71 60.40
N MET A 459 8.12 -7.96 59.97
CA MET A 459 6.93 -7.71 60.80
C MET A 459 6.11 -8.99 61.02
N GLU A 460 5.97 -9.82 59.99
CA GLU A 460 5.26 -11.09 60.07
C GLU A 460 5.95 -12.06 61.03
N SER A 461 7.30 -12.14 61.00
CA SER A 461 8.05 -12.96 61.97
C SER A 461 7.85 -12.45 63.40
N LYS A 462 7.92 -11.12 63.63
CA LYS A 462 7.66 -10.54 64.95
C LYS A 462 6.23 -10.79 65.44
N LEU A 463 5.24 -10.74 64.56
CA LEU A 463 3.85 -11.06 64.89
C LEU A 463 3.69 -12.55 65.24
N SER A 464 4.33 -13.44 64.50
CA SER A 464 4.37 -14.88 64.81
C SER A 464 5.02 -15.16 66.17
N ASP A 465 6.15 -14.51 66.47
CA ASP A 465 6.80 -14.59 67.78
C ASP A 465 5.90 -14.06 68.91
N MET A 466 5.12 -13.01 68.64
CA MET A 466 4.20 -12.46 69.62
C MET A 466 2.98 -13.37 69.84
N SER A 467 2.46 -14.00 68.77
CA SER A 467 1.40 -15.00 68.83
C SER A 467 1.82 -16.21 69.63
N THR A 468 3.00 -16.78 69.36
CA THR A 468 3.52 -17.93 70.11
C THR A 468 3.76 -17.63 71.58
N LYS A 469 4.22 -16.41 71.92
CA LYS A 469 4.32 -15.96 73.33
C LYS A 469 2.95 -15.81 74.00
N MET A 470 1.94 -15.29 73.29
CA MET A 470 0.55 -15.23 73.77
C MET A 470 -0.02 -16.63 74.03
N ASP A 471 0.19 -17.59 73.12
CA ASP A 471 -0.25 -18.97 73.29
C ASP A 471 0.44 -19.67 74.47
N ALA A 472 1.73 -19.40 74.66
CA ALA A 472 2.49 -19.88 75.82
C ALA A 472 1.97 -19.30 77.14
N LEU A 473 1.59 -18.02 77.16
CA LEU A 473 0.94 -17.39 78.32
C LEU A 473 -0.46 -17.97 78.58
N TYR A 474 -1.25 -18.18 77.54
CA TYR A 474 -2.59 -18.78 77.66
C TYR A 474 -2.53 -20.20 78.22
N THR A 475 -1.63 -21.04 77.69
CA THR A 475 -1.40 -22.41 78.20
C THR A 475 -0.85 -22.44 79.63
N ALA A 476 -0.03 -21.47 80.02
CA ALA A 476 0.43 -21.33 81.40
C ALA A 476 -0.70 -20.92 82.37
N MET A 477 -1.64 -20.08 81.95
CA MET A 477 -2.80 -19.70 82.76
C MET A 477 -3.83 -20.83 82.92
N MET A 478 -4.06 -21.63 81.86
CA MET A 478 -4.99 -22.77 81.89
C MET A 478 -4.48 -23.98 82.70
N ARG A 479 -3.21 -23.96 83.13
CA ARG A 479 -2.58 -25.02 83.95
C ARG A 479 -2.70 -24.78 85.47
N LYS A 480 -3.27 -23.65 85.89
CA LYS A 480 -3.70 -23.35 87.26
C LYS A 480 -5.16 -23.71 87.43
#